data_AF-A0A2A4UER3-F1
#
_entry.id   AF-A0A2A4UER3-F1
#
_cell.length_a   1.000
_cell.length_b   1.000
_cell.length_c   1.000
_cell.angle_alpha   90.00
_cell.angle_beta   90.00
_cell.angle_gamma   90.00
#
_symmetry.space_group_name_H-M   'P 1'
#
loop_
_entity.id
_entity.type
_entity.pdbx_description
1 polymer ?
#
loop_
_entity_poly.entity_id
_entity_poly.type
_entity_poly.pdbx_seq_one_letter_code
_entity_poly.pdbx_strand_id
1 'polypeptide(L)'
;MASKHKIDPYMIDEDNRPLTDDEIKRLRPGHEVFKELGIEAPRGRGRPPVANPKARVTLRLDGDIIDYFKAKNPKGWQTRVNEALRKVAGLD
;
A
#
# COMPACT_ATOMS: atom_id res chain seq x y z
N MET A 1 -4.54 11.15 18.66
CA MET A 1 -5.47 12.25 18.33
C MET A 1 -5.44 12.44 16.81
N ALA A 2 -6.43 11.92 16.08
CA ALA A 2 -6.48 12.10 14.63
C ALA A 2 -6.83 13.55 14.31
N SER A 3 -6.02 14.22 13.49
CA SER A 3 -6.24 15.62 13.09
C SER A 3 -7.63 15.77 12.45
N LYS A 4 -8.45 16.67 13.01
CA LYS A 4 -9.84 16.95 12.61
C LYS A 4 -9.99 17.78 11.33
N HIS A 5 -8.91 18.07 10.61
CA HIS A 5 -9.00 18.82 9.36
C HIS A 5 -9.26 17.87 8.19
N LYS A 6 -10.54 17.70 7.81
CA LYS A 6 -10.90 17.16 6.51
C LYS A 6 -10.57 18.22 5.46
N ILE A 7 -9.43 18.05 4.78
CA ILE A 7 -9.10 18.85 3.60
C ILE A 7 -10.13 18.47 2.53
N ASP A 8 -10.87 19.44 2.00
CA ASP A 8 -11.70 19.24 0.81
C ASP A 8 -10.75 19.12 -0.40
N PRO A 9 -10.64 17.95 -1.05
CA PRO A 9 -9.75 17.76 -2.18
C PRO A 9 -10.15 18.57 -3.43
N TYR A 10 -11.34 19.19 -3.45
CA TYR A 10 -11.84 19.99 -4.56
C TYR A 10 -11.85 21.49 -4.29
N MET A 11 -11.36 21.93 -3.12
CA MET A 11 -11.23 23.37 -2.84
C MET A 11 -10.15 23.96 -3.76
N ILE A 12 -10.58 24.84 -4.68
CA ILE A 12 -9.68 25.55 -5.59
C ILE A 12 -9.00 26.67 -4.80
N ASP A 13 -7.67 26.74 -4.92
CA ASP A 13 -6.90 27.89 -4.44
C ASP A 13 -7.00 29.02 -5.47
N GLU A 14 -7.78 30.06 -5.15
CA GLU A 14 -8.00 31.21 -6.04
C GLU A 14 -6.73 32.04 -6.27
N ASP A 15 -5.75 31.96 -5.36
CA ASP A 15 -4.47 32.67 -5.48
C ASP A 15 -3.47 31.94 -6.40
N ASN A 16 -3.75 30.69 -6.77
CA ASN A 16 -2.85 29.87 -7.58
C ASN A 16 -2.97 30.21 -9.07
N ARG A 17 -2.15 31.14 -9.55
CA ARG A 17 -2.04 31.47 -10.97
C ARG A 17 -1.45 30.30 -11.79
N PRO A 18 -1.86 30.12 -13.06
CA PRO A 18 -1.19 29.16 -13.94
C PRO A 18 0.28 29.58 -14.15
N LEU A 19 1.15 28.57 -14.29
CA LEU A 19 2.54 28.78 -14.67
C LEU A 19 2.62 29.29 -16.12
N THR A 20 3.54 30.22 -16.36
CA THR A 20 3.89 30.68 -17.71
C THR A 20 4.79 29.67 -18.44
N ASP A 21 4.83 29.73 -19.77
CA ASP A 21 5.67 28.84 -20.58
C ASP A 21 7.16 28.93 -20.20
N ASP A 22 7.64 30.12 -19.86
CA ASP A 22 9.04 30.33 -19.50
C ASP A 22 9.37 29.80 -18.09
N GLU A 23 8.39 29.79 -17.18
CA GLU A 23 8.53 29.13 -15.87
C GLU A 23 8.55 27.61 -16.02
N ILE A 24 7.70 27.05 -16.90
CA ILE A 24 7.65 25.62 -17.19
C ILE A 24 9.00 25.13 -17.74
N LYS A 25 9.61 25.87 -18.67
CA LYS A 25 10.93 25.53 -19.24
C LYS A 25 12.07 25.48 -18.21
N ARG A 26 11.89 26.13 -17.06
CA ARG A 26 12.90 26.19 -15.98
C ARG A 26 12.70 25.11 -14.90
N LEU A 27 11.63 24.31 -14.99
CA LEU A 27 11.39 23.24 -14.03
C LEU A 27 12.50 22.19 -14.10
N ARG A 28 12.95 21.73 -12.93
CA ARG A 28 13.97 20.69 -12.80
C ARG A 28 13.41 19.47 -12.09
N PRO A 29 13.90 18.26 -12.38
CA PRO A 29 13.54 17.08 -11.63
C PRO A 29 13.82 17.25 -10.13
N GLY A 30 12.84 16.92 -9.28
CA GLY A 30 12.97 17.11 -7.83
C GLY A 30 14.18 16.39 -7.23
N HIS A 31 14.56 15.21 -7.75
CA HIS A 31 15.72 14.46 -7.27
C HIS A 31 17.07 15.18 -7.46
N GLU A 32 17.20 16.01 -8.50
CA GLU A 32 18.40 16.83 -8.72
C GLU A 32 18.47 17.94 -7.67
N VAL A 33 17.35 18.65 -7.46
CA VAL A 33 17.23 19.73 -6.49
C VAL A 33 17.41 19.23 -5.05
N PHE A 34 16.80 18.09 -4.69
CA PHE A 34 16.97 17.49 -3.36
C PHE A 34 18.42 17.13 -3.07
N LYS A 35 19.14 16.60 -4.07
CA LYS A 35 20.57 16.30 -3.96
C LYS A 35 21.41 17.57 -3.78
N GLU A 36 21.15 18.63 -4.57
CA GLU A 36 21.83 19.93 -4.43
C GLU A 36 21.63 20.55 -3.03
N LEU A 37 20.42 20.44 -2.49
CA LEU A 37 20.05 21.01 -1.19
C LEU A 37 20.43 20.12 0.01
N GLY A 38 21.00 18.93 -0.22
CA GLY A 38 21.30 17.97 0.84
C GLY A 38 20.05 17.41 1.55
N ILE A 39 18.89 17.48 0.90
CA ILE A 39 17.62 16.98 1.42
C ILE A 39 17.50 15.50 1.02
N GLU A 40 17.28 14.61 1.99
CA GLU A 40 16.96 13.22 1.67
C GLU A 40 15.64 13.16 0.90
N ALA A 41 15.68 12.67 -0.33
CA ALA A 41 14.48 12.55 -1.15
C ALA A 41 13.44 11.68 -0.42
N PRO A 42 12.16 12.07 -0.42
CA PRO A 42 11.13 11.29 0.26
C PRO A 42 11.11 9.87 -0.31
N ARG A 43 11.40 8.87 0.54
CA ARG A 43 11.27 7.46 0.19
C ARG A 43 9.85 7.25 -0.34
N GLY A 44 9.73 6.62 -1.51
CA GLY A 44 8.44 6.37 -2.15
C GLY A 44 7.43 5.81 -1.16
N ARG A 45 6.24 6.40 -1.13
CA ARG A 45 5.14 5.91 -0.28
C ARG A 45 4.84 4.46 -0.66
N GLY A 46 5.04 3.53 0.27
CA GLY A 46 4.77 2.11 0.08
C GLY A 46 4.88 1.34 1.39
N ARG A 47 4.24 0.17 1.46
CA ARG A 47 4.44 -0.75 2.59
C ARG A 47 5.93 -1.13 2.63
N PRO A 48 6.60 -1.07 3.80
CA PRO A 48 7.96 -1.56 3.92
C PRO A 48 8.08 -2.97 3.33
N PRO A 49 9.13 -3.25 2.53
CA PRO A 49 9.33 -4.56 1.96
C PRO A 49 9.44 -5.59 3.09
N VAL A 50 8.63 -6.64 3.01
CA VAL A 50 8.71 -7.78 3.93
C VAL A 50 9.64 -8.83 3.33
N ALA A 51 10.52 -9.42 4.13
CA ALA A 51 11.52 -10.38 3.64
C ALA A 51 10.87 -11.61 2.96
N ASN A 52 9.76 -12.10 3.52
CA ASN A 52 9.03 -13.26 3.01
C ASN A 52 7.53 -12.93 2.85
N PRO A 53 7.13 -12.31 1.72
CA PRO A 53 5.73 -12.02 1.45
C PRO A 53 4.93 -13.31 1.21
N LYS A 54 3.64 -13.30 1.55
CA LYS A 54 2.72 -14.38 1.14
C LYS A 54 2.61 -14.40 -0.38
N ALA A 55 2.87 -15.55 -0.99
CA ALA A 55 2.68 -15.73 -2.43
C ALA A 55 1.19 -15.89 -2.76
N ARG A 56 0.73 -15.20 -3.80
CA ARG A 56 -0.61 -15.43 -4.36
C ARG A 56 -0.54 -16.63 -5.30
N VAL A 57 -1.24 -17.71 -4.98
CA VAL A 57 -1.30 -18.91 -5.81
C VAL A 57 -2.76 -19.26 -6.14
N THR A 58 -2.96 -19.94 -7.26
CA THR A 58 -4.25 -20.55 -7.61
C THR A 58 -4.25 -22.00 -7.12
N LEU A 59 -5.02 -22.30 -6.08
CA LEU A 59 -5.15 -23.64 -5.49
C LEU A 59 -6.63 -24.03 -5.48
N ARG A 60 -6.92 -25.30 -5.81
CA ARG A 60 -8.25 -25.90 -5.58
C ARG A 60 -8.23 -26.66 -4.26
N LEU A 61 -9.23 -26.42 -3.45
CA LEU A 61 -9.50 -27.13 -2.20
C LEU A 61 -10.84 -27.85 -2.35
N ASP A 62 -11.01 -28.95 -1.64
CA ASP A 62 -12.28 -29.65 -1.57
C ASP A 62 -13.37 -28.73 -0.97
N GLY A 63 -14.61 -28.92 -1.41
CA GLY A 63 -15.73 -28.05 -1.03
C GLY A 63 -16.02 -28.09 0.46
N ASP A 64 -15.94 -29.28 1.06
CA ASP A 64 -16.12 -29.51 2.49
C ASP A 64 -15.08 -28.77 3.35
N ILE A 65 -13.82 -28.68 2.89
CA ILE A 65 -12.78 -27.88 3.54
C ILE A 65 -13.17 -26.40 3.52
N ILE A 66 -13.62 -25.89 2.36
CA ILE A 66 -14.05 -24.49 2.23
C ILE A 66 -15.23 -24.22 3.17
N ASP A 67 -16.21 -25.10 3.20
CA ASP A 67 -17.41 -24.98 4.03
C ASP A 67 -17.07 -25.02 5.51
N TYR A 68 -16.22 -25.95 5.95
CA TYR A 68 -15.74 -26.05 7.32
C TYR A 68 -15.10 -24.74 7.80
N PHE A 69 -14.18 -24.17 7.01
CA PHE A 69 -13.47 -22.95 7.41
C PHE A 69 -14.34 -21.69 7.33
N LYS A 70 -15.34 -21.65 6.43
CA LYS A 70 -16.29 -20.54 6.31
C LYS A 70 -17.41 -20.60 7.35
N ALA A 71 -17.84 -21.79 7.79
CA ALA A 71 -18.98 -21.98 8.68
C ALA A 71 -18.85 -21.19 9.98
N LYS A 72 -17.66 -21.17 10.59
CA LYS A 72 -17.42 -20.38 11.82
C LYS A 72 -17.42 -18.88 11.57
N ASN A 73 -16.73 -18.43 10.52
CA ASN A 73 -16.67 -17.02 10.14
C ASN A 73 -16.21 -16.90 8.67
N PRO A 74 -17.03 -16.39 7.75
CA PRO A 74 -16.61 -16.18 6.36
C PRO A 74 -15.43 -15.21 6.22
N LYS A 75 -15.18 -14.32 7.18
CA LYS A 75 -14.01 -13.45 7.19
C LYS A 75 -12.80 -14.20 7.76
N GLY A 76 -11.65 -14.06 7.08
CA GLY A 76 -10.37 -14.60 7.53
C GLY A 76 -10.23 -16.13 7.41
N TRP A 77 -11.14 -16.82 6.72
CA TRP A 77 -11.05 -18.28 6.53
C TRP A 77 -9.76 -18.71 5.82
N GLN A 78 -9.30 -17.94 4.83
CA GLN A 78 -8.03 -18.19 4.13
C GLN A 78 -6.82 -18.09 5.07
N THR A 79 -6.85 -17.16 6.04
CA THR A 79 -5.79 -17.04 7.05
C THR A 79 -5.74 -18.29 7.92
N ARG A 80 -6.90 -18.78 8.38
CA ARG A 80 -6.99 -20.00 9.19
C ARG A 80 -6.59 -21.26 8.42
N VAL A 81 -6.94 -21.35 7.13
CA VAL A 81 -6.46 -22.43 6.26
C VAL A 81 -4.94 -22.39 6.17
N ASN A 82 -4.35 -21.22 5.95
CA ASN A 82 -2.90 -21.07 5.89
C ASN A 82 -2.22 -21.44 7.22
N GLU A 83 -2.77 -21.04 8.36
CA GLU A 83 -2.28 -21.46 9.69
C GLU A 83 -2.36 -22.99 9.86
N ALA A 84 -3.45 -23.64 9.45
CA ALA A 84 -3.56 -25.10 9.51
C ALA A 84 -2.49 -25.79 8.65
N LEU A 85 -2.24 -25.30 7.43
CA LEU A 85 -1.20 -25.83 6.55
C LEU A 85 0.19 -25.65 7.14
N ARG A 86 0.48 -24.51 7.78
CA ARG A 86 1.76 -24.27 8.43
C ARG A 86 2.00 -25.21 9.61
N LYS A 87 0.99 -25.45 10.45
CA LYS A 87 1.07 -26.44 11.55
C LYS A 87 1.39 -27.84 11.03
N VAL A 88 0.69 -28.29 9.99
CA VAL A 88 0.91 -29.63 9.40
C VAL A 88 2.30 -29.72 8.77
N ALA A 89 2.80 -28.64 8.17
CA ALA A 89 4.13 -28.57 7.57
C ALA A 89 5.27 -28.34 8.59
N GLY A 90 4.97 -28.14 9.88
CA GLY A 90 5.98 -27.81 10.90
C GLY A 90 6.63 -26.44 10.71
N LEU A 91 5.91 -25.48 10.13
CA LEU A 91 6.37 -24.11 9.88
C LEU A 91 5.93 -23.11 10.98
N ASP A 92 5.23 -23.60 12.01
CA ASP A 92 4.73 -22.82 13.14
C ASP A 92 5.42 -23.21 14.45
#